data_AF-A0A936UWL3-F1
#
_entry.id   AF-A0A936UWL3-F1
#
_cell.length_a   1.000
_cell.length_b   1.000
_cell.length_c   1.000
_cell.angle_alpha   90.00
_cell.angle_beta   90.00
_cell.angle_gamma   90.00
#
_symmetry.space_group_name_H-M   'P 1'
#
loop_
_entity.id
_entity.type
_entity.pdbx_description
1 polymer ?
#
loop_
_entity_poly.entity_id
_entity_poly.type
_entity_poly.pdbx_seq_one_letter_code
_entity_poly.pdbx_strand_id
1 'polypeptide(L)'
;MRTLPARVLVVVAALALGGCGSSGGATSTPAAASPSASAPSTPAASPSETPSATPTPTPSTPAPAAVTVKKYGGASAECAASSAVLMKATTIGGLANQGKVTQADFEKAFSGADVNGVPIDAVPILADLKTASLTVVGLDAAAASAHLGQFADALGRFTTAVQTICS
;
A
#
# COMPACT_ATOMS: atom_id res chain seq x y z
N MET A 1 41.52 -20.14 12.39
CA MET A 1 41.75 -19.25 13.55
C MET A 1 40.58 -18.30 13.61
N ARG A 2 39.71 -18.43 14.64
CA ARG A 2 38.47 -17.67 14.82
C ARG A 2 38.66 -16.68 15.97
N THR A 3 38.41 -15.40 15.72
CA THR A 3 38.41 -14.25 16.65
C THR A 3 37.37 -13.26 16.08
N LEU A 4 36.39 -12.65 16.78
CA LEU A 4 35.99 -12.51 18.18
C LEU A 4 34.44 -12.44 18.26
N PRO A 5 33.82 -12.65 19.44
CA PRO A 5 32.56 -11.99 19.80
C PRO A 5 32.76 -11.06 21.01
N ALA A 6 32.54 -9.77 20.84
CA ALA A 6 32.47 -8.81 21.93
C ALA A 6 31.63 -7.60 21.52
N ARG A 7 30.42 -7.49 22.04
CA ARG A 7 30.02 -6.33 22.86
C ARG A 7 28.62 -6.53 23.43
N VAL A 8 28.65 -6.82 24.72
CA VAL A 8 27.58 -6.68 25.69
C VAL A 8 27.34 -5.19 25.95
N LEU A 9 26.07 -4.77 25.94
CA LEU A 9 25.49 -3.56 26.56
C LEU A 9 24.09 -4.02 26.99
N VAL A 10 23.80 -4.38 28.26
CA VAL A 10 23.60 -3.54 29.46
C VAL A 10 22.65 -2.37 29.20
N VAL A 11 21.55 -2.07 29.92
CA VAL A 11 20.69 -2.66 30.96
C VAL A 11 19.51 -1.66 31.06
N VAL A 12 18.29 -2.18 31.29
CA VAL A 12 17.14 -1.63 32.06
C VAL A 12 16.88 -0.11 32.11
N ALA A 13 15.67 0.29 31.74
CA ALA A 13 14.91 1.31 32.48
C ALA A 13 13.40 1.16 32.24
N ALA A 14 12.69 0.68 33.26
CA ALA A 14 11.25 0.85 33.42
C ALA A 14 10.98 2.22 34.05
N LEU A 15 10.03 2.98 33.51
CA LEU A 15 9.39 4.10 34.22
C LEU A 15 7.93 4.23 33.80
N ALA A 16 7.12 4.57 34.80
CA ALA A 16 5.67 4.43 34.87
C ALA A 16 4.96 5.80 34.88
N LEU A 17 3.62 5.73 34.86
CA LEU A 17 2.63 6.68 35.41
C LEU A 17 2.28 7.99 34.65
N GLY A 18 0.98 8.16 34.41
CA GLY A 18 0.26 9.42 34.15
C GLY A 18 -0.87 9.21 33.14
N GLY A 19 -2.17 9.19 33.46
CA GLY A 19 -2.89 9.72 34.61
C GLY A 19 -3.37 11.15 34.35
N CYS A 20 -4.45 11.33 33.56
CA CYS A 20 -5.24 12.56 33.60
C CYS A 20 -6.68 12.25 33.14
N GLY A 21 -7.63 12.39 34.06
CA GLY A 21 -9.05 12.28 33.80
C GLY A 21 -9.65 13.63 33.38
N SER A 22 -10.82 13.58 32.75
CA SER A 22 -11.77 14.68 32.88
C SER A 22 -13.18 14.13 32.85
N SER A 23 -13.84 14.33 33.99
CA SER A 23 -15.18 13.93 34.35
C SER A 23 -16.18 14.96 33.83
N GLY A 24 -17.29 14.50 33.26
CA GLY A 24 -18.40 15.37 32.87
C GLY A 24 -19.69 14.58 32.65
N GLY A 25 -20.29 14.11 33.74
CA GLY A 25 -21.73 13.85 33.78
C GLY A 25 -22.50 15.17 33.77
N ALA A 26 -23.81 15.25 33.63
CA ALA A 26 -24.90 14.31 33.42
C ALA A 26 -26.08 15.18 32.93
N THR A 27 -27.13 14.59 32.35
CA THR A 27 -28.54 14.83 32.72
C THR A 27 -29.44 14.15 31.68
N SER A 28 -30.16 13.14 32.12
CA SER A 28 -31.38 12.66 31.49
C SER A 28 -32.53 12.94 32.45
N THR A 29 -33.60 13.59 31.99
CA THR A 29 -34.95 13.42 32.54
C THR A 29 -35.99 13.80 31.46
N PRO A 30 -37.05 12.99 31.26
CA PRO A 30 -38.10 13.19 30.24
C PRO A 30 -39.39 13.82 30.83
N ALA A 31 -40.33 14.23 29.94
CA ALA A 31 -41.80 14.43 30.10
C ALA A 31 -42.27 15.65 29.26
N ALA A 32 -43.46 15.76 28.66
CA ALA A 32 -44.63 14.90 28.45
C ALA A 32 -45.47 15.52 27.29
N ALA A 33 -46.35 14.71 26.70
CA ALA A 33 -47.20 15.03 25.54
C ALA A 33 -48.40 15.95 25.85
N SER A 34 -48.93 16.66 24.84
CA SER A 34 -50.35 16.61 24.40
C SER A 34 -50.72 17.61 23.28
N PRO A 35 -51.88 17.44 22.60
CA PRO A 35 -52.03 17.62 21.15
C PRO A 35 -52.79 18.90 20.73
N SER A 36 -52.73 19.25 19.44
CA SER A 36 -53.89 19.80 18.72
C SER A 36 -53.69 19.82 17.20
N ALA A 37 -54.81 19.68 16.53
CA ALA A 37 -55.00 19.27 15.15
C ALA A 37 -55.05 20.43 14.12
N SER A 38 -55.03 20.01 12.85
CA SER A 38 -55.68 20.60 11.66
C SER A 38 -54.85 21.49 10.71
N ALA A 39 -54.47 20.86 9.57
CA ALA A 39 -54.66 21.23 8.14
C ALA A 39 -54.77 22.72 7.72
N PRO A 40 -54.20 23.17 6.56
CA PRO A 40 -54.48 22.56 5.25
C PRO A 40 -53.27 22.36 4.31
N SER A 41 -53.49 21.49 3.33
CA SER A 41 -52.58 21.12 2.24
C SER A 41 -52.37 22.27 1.27
N THR A 42 -51.16 22.82 1.21
CA THR A 42 -50.68 23.63 0.09
C THR A 42 -50.12 22.70 -1.00
N PRO A 43 -50.42 22.93 -2.30
CA PRO A 43 -49.79 22.17 -3.38
C PRO A 43 -48.30 22.51 -3.42
N ALA A 44 -47.44 21.56 -3.06
CA ALA A 44 -46.02 21.67 -3.32
C ALA A 44 -45.80 21.58 -4.84
N ALA A 45 -45.07 22.56 -5.37
CA ALA A 45 -44.69 22.64 -6.76
C ALA A 45 -44.10 21.33 -7.27
N SER A 46 -44.48 20.98 -8.51
CA SER A 46 -43.91 19.87 -9.27
C SER A 46 -42.38 19.93 -9.25
N PRO A 47 -41.67 18.83 -8.96
CA PRO A 47 -40.22 18.81 -9.03
C PRO A 47 -39.78 19.02 -10.48
N SER A 48 -38.95 20.04 -10.66
CA SER A 48 -38.18 20.27 -11.88
C SER A 48 -37.44 18.99 -12.25
N GLU A 49 -37.61 18.53 -13.48
CA GLU A 49 -36.90 17.38 -14.02
C GLU A 49 -35.38 17.61 -13.91
N THR A 50 -34.72 16.82 -13.07
CA THR A 50 -33.26 16.77 -13.02
C THR A 50 -32.79 16.21 -14.35
N PRO A 51 -31.89 16.90 -15.09
CA PRO A 51 -31.38 16.40 -16.36
C PRO A 51 -30.71 15.03 -16.15
N SER A 52 -31.11 14.07 -16.99
CA SER A 52 -30.50 12.75 -17.07
C SER A 52 -29.01 12.91 -17.27
N ALA A 53 -28.22 12.45 -16.28
CA ALA A 53 -26.77 12.43 -16.39
C ALA A 53 -26.40 11.48 -17.53
N THR A 54 -25.92 12.05 -18.65
CA THR A 54 -25.25 11.30 -19.70
C THR A 54 -24.17 10.43 -19.04
N PRO A 55 -24.18 9.10 -19.22
CA PRO A 55 -23.12 8.27 -18.67
C PRO A 55 -21.79 8.71 -19.28
N THR A 56 -20.91 9.26 -18.45
CA THR A 56 -19.51 9.48 -18.79
C THR A 56 -18.95 8.15 -19.29
N PRO A 57 -18.34 8.09 -20.49
CA PRO A 57 -17.74 6.84 -20.97
C PRO A 57 -16.73 6.38 -19.92
N THR A 58 -16.96 5.19 -19.36
CA THR A 58 -15.98 4.54 -18.50
C THR A 58 -14.70 4.41 -19.30
N PRO A 59 -13.56 4.97 -18.84
CA PRO A 59 -12.29 4.77 -19.52
C PRO A 59 -12.05 3.26 -19.62
N SER A 60 -12.02 2.74 -20.85
CA SER A 60 -11.62 1.36 -21.08
C SER A 60 -10.14 1.28 -20.78
N THR A 61 -9.80 0.74 -19.62
CA THR A 61 -8.42 0.35 -19.30
C THR A 61 -7.99 -0.63 -20.39
N PRO A 62 -6.94 -0.33 -21.18
CA PRO A 62 -6.40 -1.28 -22.13
C PRO A 62 -6.08 -2.59 -21.41
N ALA A 63 -6.48 -3.71 -21.99
CA ALA A 63 -6.04 -5.01 -21.48
C ALA A 63 -4.50 -5.02 -21.44
N PRO A 64 -3.87 -5.45 -20.33
CA PRO A 64 -2.42 -5.47 -20.24
C PRO A 64 -1.88 -6.34 -21.37
N ALA A 65 -1.01 -5.77 -22.20
CA ALA A 65 -0.31 -6.53 -23.22
C ALA A 65 0.43 -7.68 -22.52
N ALA A 66 0.34 -8.90 -23.06
CA ALA A 66 1.04 -10.06 -22.51
C ALA A 66 2.55 -9.79 -22.58
N VAL A 67 3.16 -9.48 -21.43
CA VAL A 67 4.58 -9.21 -21.34
C VAL A 67 5.32 -10.54 -21.46
N THR A 68 6.10 -10.71 -22.53
CA THR A 68 6.91 -11.92 -22.73
C THR A 68 8.31 -11.68 -22.19
N VAL A 69 8.69 -12.39 -21.14
CA VAL A 69 10.01 -12.28 -20.50
C VAL A 69 10.97 -13.28 -21.12
N LYS A 70 12.15 -12.83 -21.53
CA LYS A 70 13.21 -13.64 -22.11
C LYS A 70 13.99 -14.36 -21.00
N LYS A 71 14.46 -15.55 -21.37
CA LYS A 71 15.35 -16.39 -20.57
C LYS A 71 16.83 -15.98 -20.77
N TYR A 72 17.56 -15.75 -19.69
CA TYR A 72 18.97 -15.33 -19.70
C TYR A 72 19.93 -16.32 -19.02
N GLY A 73 19.45 -17.13 -18.08
CA GLY A 73 20.23 -18.11 -17.34
C GLY A 73 20.63 -17.65 -15.94
N GLY A 74 20.77 -18.59 -15.00
CA GLY A 74 20.98 -18.29 -13.58
C GLY A 74 22.33 -17.61 -13.24
N ALA A 75 23.31 -17.69 -14.14
CA ALA A 75 24.61 -17.03 -14.00
C ALA A 75 24.69 -15.68 -14.73
N SER A 76 23.59 -15.24 -15.36
CA SER A 76 23.54 -13.98 -16.11
C SER A 76 23.52 -12.75 -15.19
N ALA A 77 24.00 -11.62 -15.71
CA ALA A 77 23.95 -10.35 -14.98
C ALA A 77 22.49 -9.89 -14.78
N GLU A 78 21.62 -10.19 -15.74
CA GLU A 78 20.18 -9.88 -15.72
C GLU A 78 19.47 -10.63 -14.59
N CYS A 79 19.82 -11.91 -14.38
CA CYS A 79 19.31 -12.69 -13.26
C CYS A 79 19.78 -12.11 -11.92
N ALA A 80 21.07 -11.78 -11.80
CA ALA A 80 21.62 -11.19 -10.57
C ALA A 80 20.97 -9.84 -10.24
N ALA A 81 20.83 -8.97 -11.23
CA ALA A 81 20.19 -7.66 -11.11
C ALA A 81 18.71 -7.78 -10.71
N SER A 82 17.95 -8.60 -11.44
CA SER A 82 16.52 -8.82 -11.16
C SER A 82 16.29 -9.44 -9.77
N SER A 83 17.15 -10.38 -9.36
CA SER A 83 17.10 -10.97 -8.02
C SER A 83 17.44 -9.96 -6.92
N ALA A 84 18.42 -9.08 -7.15
CA ALA A 84 18.75 -8.01 -6.20
C ALA A 84 17.59 -7.03 -6.03
N VAL A 85 16.94 -6.64 -7.13
CA VAL A 85 15.72 -5.81 -7.09
C VAL A 85 14.59 -6.53 -6.35
N LEU A 86 14.38 -7.82 -6.59
CA LEU A 86 13.35 -8.61 -5.92
C LEU A 86 13.56 -8.67 -4.40
N MET A 87 14.80 -8.87 -3.95
CA MET A 87 15.15 -8.88 -2.52
C MET A 87 14.89 -7.51 -1.86
N LYS A 88 15.23 -6.42 -2.56
CA LYS A 88 14.96 -5.06 -2.08
C LYS A 88 13.47 -4.76 -2.01
N ALA A 89 12.70 -5.15 -3.03
CA ALA A 89 11.24 -5.02 -3.01
C ALA A 89 10.61 -5.85 -1.88
N THR A 90 11.08 -7.08 -1.65
CA THR A 90 10.61 -7.90 -0.52
C THR A 90 10.86 -7.21 0.83
N THR A 91 11.96 -6.46 0.96
CA THR A 91 12.23 -5.63 2.14
C THR A 91 11.18 -4.52 2.31
N ILE A 92 10.74 -3.87 1.22
CA ILE A 92 9.63 -2.91 1.26
C ILE A 92 8.36 -3.59 1.79
N GLY A 93 8.01 -4.79 1.30
CA GLY A 93 6.85 -5.52 1.81
C GLY A 93 6.91 -5.80 3.31
N GLY A 94 8.09 -6.20 3.81
CA GLY A 94 8.30 -6.42 5.24
C GLY A 94 8.21 -5.14 6.09
N LEU A 95 8.65 -4.00 5.55
CA LEU A 95 8.49 -2.69 6.19
C LEU A 95 7.05 -2.18 6.10
N ALA A 96 6.34 -2.46 5.00
CA ALA A 96 4.96 -2.07 4.77
C ALA A 96 4.03 -2.76 5.77
N ASN A 97 4.26 -4.04 6.03
CA ASN A 97 3.54 -4.79 7.06
C ASN A 97 3.77 -4.23 8.49
N GLN A 98 4.83 -3.44 8.70
CA GLN A 98 5.11 -2.77 9.96
C GLN A 98 4.70 -1.28 9.97
N GLY A 99 4.24 -0.73 8.84
CA GLY A 99 3.99 0.71 8.70
C GLY A 99 5.24 1.57 8.77
N LYS A 100 6.39 1.05 8.30
CA LYS A 100 7.71 1.68 8.42
C LYS A 100 8.37 2.00 7.09
N VAL A 101 7.65 1.88 5.97
CA VAL A 101 8.23 2.20 4.66
C VAL A 101 8.46 3.70 4.59
N THR A 102 9.71 4.10 4.38
CA THR A 102 10.07 5.48 4.10
C THR A 102 10.35 5.68 2.62
N GLN A 103 10.37 6.95 2.19
CA GLN A 103 10.80 7.30 0.84
C GLN A 103 12.25 6.85 0.56
N ALA A 104 13.12 6.91 1.57
CA ALA A 104 14.50 6.45 1.46
C ALA A 104 14.60 4.93 1.22
N ASP A 105 13.72 4.14 1.84
CA ASP A 105 13.67 2.69 1.61
C ASP A 105 13.25 2.41 0.16
N PHE A 106 12.23 3.12 -0.32
CA PHE A 106 11.77 3.02 -1.70
C PHE A 106 12.86 3.37 -2.70
N GLU A 107 13.57 4.48 -2.50
CA GLU A 107 14.68 4.88 -3.36
C GLU A 107 15.79 3.85 -3.34
N LYS A 108 16.19 3.37 -2.16
CA LYS A 108 17.19 2.29 -2.02
C LYS A 108 16.79 1.03 -2.79
N ALA A 109 15.49 0.75 -2.89
CA ALA A 109 14.98 -0.37 -3.66
C ALA A 109 14.99 -0.13 -5.18
N PHE A 110 14.68 1.09 -5.64
CA PHE A 110 14.34 1.35 -7.05
C PHE A 110 15.17 2.41 -7.79
N SER A 111 16.28 2.92 -7.21
CA SER A 111 17.17 3.90 -7.87
C SER A 111 18.59 3.41 -8.13
N GLY A 112 18.93 2.18 -7.72
CA GLY A 112 20.28 1.62 -7.84
C GLY A 112 20.61 0.99 -9.20
N ALA A 113 21.90 0.67 -9.41
CA ALA A 113 22.40 0.04 -10.64
C ALA A 113 21.70 -1.28 -10.99
N ASP A 114 21.21 -2.02 -10.00
CA ASP A 114 20.46 -3.27 -10.22
C ASP A 114 19.18 -3.05 -11.05
N VAL A 115 18.52 -1.90 -10.89
CA VAL A 115 17.32 -1.57 -11.67
C VAL A 115 17.65 -1.40 -13.15
N ASN A 116 18.83 -0.85 -13.46
CA ASN A 116 19.31 -0.68 -14.84
C ASN A 116 19.78 -2.01 -15.46
N GLY A 117 20.05 -3.02 -14.62
CA GLY A 117 20.40 -4.38 -15.07
C GLY A 117 19.19 -5.28 -15.32
N VAL A 118 17.98 -4.82 -15.00
CA VAL A 118 16.75 -5.57 -15.32
C VAL A 118 16.53 -5.53 -16.83
N PRO A 119 16.26 -6.68 -17.47
CA PRO A 119 16.11 -6.73 -18.91
C PRO A 119 14.85 -5.97 -19.37
N ILE A 120 14.92 -5.37 -20.56
CA ILE A 120 13.91 -4.41 -21.06
C ILE A 120 12.49 -4.98 -21.12
N ASP A 121 12.38 -6.28 -21.36
CA ASP A 121 11.13 -7.04 -21.37
C ASP A 121 10.50 -7.20 -19.98
N ALA A 122 11.29 -7.12 -18.90
CA ALA A 122 10.79 -7.14 -17.52
C ALA A 122 10.56 -5.74 -16.93
N VAL A 123 11.00 -4.66 -17.59
CA VAL A 123 10.77 -3.27 -17.18
C VAL A 123 9.30 -2.93 -16.91
N PRO A 124 8.31 -3.31 -17.74
CA PRO A 124 6.91 -3.01 -17.42
C PRO A 124 6.44 -3.71 -16.13
N ILE A 125 6.91 -4.93 -15.87
CA ILE A 125 6.60 -5.67 -14.64
C ILE A 125 7.27 -5.00 -13.43
N LEU A 126 8.49 -4.52 -13.60
CA LEU A 126 9.19 -3.73 -12.59
C LEU A 126 8.50 -2.39 -12.31
N ALA A 127 7.98 -1.74 -13.34
CA ALA A 127 7.24 -0.48 -13.19
C ALA A 127 5.93 -0.67 -12.40
N ASP A 128 5.22 -1.78 -12.63
CA ASP A 128 4.05 -2.16 -11.82
C ASP A 128 4.44 -2.37 -10.35
N LEU A 129 5.52 -3.13 -10.10
CA LEU A 129 6.03 -3.35 -8.74
C LEU A 129 6.43 -2.04 -8.07
N LYS A 130 7.12 -1.15 -8.79
CA LYS A 130 7.50 0.17 -8.29
C LYS A 130 6.27 1.03 -7.95
N THR A 131 5.25 1.00 -8.81
CA THR A 131 4.00 1.73 -8.59
C THR A 131 3.27 1.20 -7.34
N ALA A 132 3.14 -0.12 -7.20
CA ALA A 132 2.54 -0.73 -6.01
C ALA A 132 3.35 -0.42 -4.75
N SER A 133 4.68 -0.41 -4.84
CA SER A 133 5.56 -0.06 -3.73
C SER A 133 5.41 1.39 -3.26
N LEU A 134 5.13 2.34 -4.16
CA LEU A 134 4.86 3.73 -3.78
C LEU A 134 3.61 3.89 -2.93
N THR A 135 2.59 3.03 -3.14
CA THR A 135 1.32 3.14 -2.41
C THR A 135 1.43 2.86 -0.91
N VAL A 136 2.51 2.22 -0.47
CA VAL A 136 2.76 1.88 0.94
C VAL A 136 3.75 2.83 1.63
N VAL A 137 4.36 3.77 0.90
CA VAL A 137 5.35 4.70 1.45
C VAL A 137 4.69 5.70 2.39
N GLY A 138 5.24 5.85 3.60
CA GLY A 138 4.77 6.81 4.60
C GLY A 138 3.44 6.44 5.26
N LEU A 139 2.88 5.27 4.95
CA LEU A 139 1.68 4.75 5.60
C LEU A 139 2.04 4.03 6.91
N ASP A 140 1.16 4.15 7.90
CA ASP A 140 1.19 3.28 9.08
C ASP A 140 0.72 1.86 8.72
N ALA A 141 0.85 0.91 9.65
CA ALA A 141 0.59 -0.50 9.39
C ALA A 141 -0.87 -0.77 8.99
N ALA A 142 -1.83 -0.07 9.58
CA ALA A 142 -3.25 -0.26 9.27
C ALA A 142 -3.59 0.27 7.86
N ALA A 143 -3.10 1.46 7.52
CA ALA A 143 -3.28 2.02 6.18
C ALA A 143 -2.54 1.21 5.10
N ALA A 144 -1.30 0.80 5.36
CA ALA A 144 -0.51 -0.02 4.44
C ALA A 144 -1.16 -1.37 4.14
N SER A 145 -1.84 -1.97 5.13
CA SER A 145 -2.55 -3.26 4.99
C SER A 145 -3.59 -3.25 3.85
N ALA A 146 -4.22 -2.10 3.58
CA ALA A 146 -5.17 -1.96 2.47
C ALA A 146 -4.52 -2.10 1.08
N HIS A 147 -3.20 -1.88 0.99
CA HIS A 147 -2.43 -1.91 -0.25
C HIS A 147 -1.53 -3.15 -0.39
N LEU A 148 -1.34 -3.92 0.70
CA LEU A 148 -0.47 -5.10 0.69
C LEU A 148 -0.92 -6.17 -0.33
N GLY A 149 -2.22 -6.28 -0.62
CA GLY A 149 -2.71 -7.19 -1.66
C GLY A 149 -2.16 -6.83 -3.04
N GLN A 150 -2.30 -5.56 -3.44
CA GLN A 150 -1.80 -5.08 -4.73
C GLN A 150 -0.28 -5.16 -4.83
N PHE A 151 0.42 -4.86 -3.72
CA PHE A 151 1.86 -5.02 -3.63
C PHE A 151 2.29 -6.48 -3.79
N ALA A 152 1.62 -7.41 -3.10
CA ALA A 152 1.93 -8.84 -3.18
C ALA A 152 1.67 -9.40 -4.59
N ASP A 153 0.60 -8.97 -5.26
CA ASP A 153 0.33 -9.35 -6.65
C ASP A 153 1.45 -8.87 -7.60
N ALA A 154 1.87 -7.61 -7.48
CA ALA A 154 2.94 -7.06 -8.30
C ALA A 154 4.29 -7.75 -8.01
N LEU A 155 4.59 -8.02 -6.74
CA LEU A 155 5.78 -8.77 -6.32
C LEU A 155 5.76 -10.20 -6.88
N GLY A 156 4.59 -10.85 -6.87
CA GLY A 156 4.40 -12.18 -7.44
C GLY A 156 4.70 -12.21 -8.94
N ARG A 157 4.16 -11.25 -9.72
CA ARG A 157 4.45 -11.13 -11.15
C ARG A 157 5.94 -10.92 -11.41
N PHE A 158 6.58 -10.04 -10.64
CA PHE A 158 8.02 -9.80 -10.77
C PHE A 158 8.84 -11.04 -10.39
N THR A 159 8.43 -11.78 -9.35
CA THR A 159 9.06 -13.05 -8.97
C THR A 159 9.00 -14.07 -10.10
N THR A 160 7.86 -14.22 -10.77
CA THR A 160 7.72 -15.10 -11.95
C THR A 160 8.62 -14.64 -13.10
N ALA A 161 8.72 -13.33 -13.34
CA ALA A 161 9.65 -12.79 -14.32
C ALA A 161 11.11 -13.13 -13.98
N VAL A 162 11.53 -12.92 -12.72
CA VAL A 162 12.88 -13.28 -12.25
C VAL A 162 13.14 -14.78 -12.43
N GLN A 163 12.19 -15.65 -12.09
CA GLN A 163 12.34 -17.10 -12.31
C GLN A 163 12.54 -17.42 -13.80
N THR A 164 11.83 -16.74 -14.70
CA THR A 164 11.99 -16.91 -16.15
C THR A 164 13.35 -16.42 -16.64
N ILE A 165 13.81 -15.26 -16.16
CA ILE A 165 15.13 -14.68 -16.49
C ILE A 165 16.25 -15.62 -16.03
N CYS A 166 16.14 -16.14 -14.81
CA CYS A 166 17.16 -16.97 -14.16
C CYS A 166 17.12 -18.46 -14.54
N SER A 167 16.05 -18.93 -15.16
CA SER A 167 15.99 -20.31 -15.67
C SER A 167 17.04 -20.55 -16.73
#